data_AF-A0A2C6WJ22-F1
#
_entry.id   AF-A0A2C6WJ22-F1
#
_cell.length_a   1.000
_cell.length_b   1.000
_cell.length_c   1.000
_cell.angle_alpha   90.00
_cell.angle_beta   90.00
_cell.angle_gamma   90.00
#
_symmetry.space_group_name_H-M   'P 1'
#
loop_
_entity.id
_entity.type
_entity.pdbx_description
1 polymer ?
#
loop_
_entity_poly.entity_id
_entity_poly.type
_entity_poly.pdbx_seq_one_letter_code
_entity_poly.pdbx_strand_id
1 'polypeptide(L)' 'MTQYLIKHTTHITGETFTDVTKIRDNETYQVVEAESKEEAEEMAKKPIITETNNSTVVSFERPSEETMESLFGKDYKKGQ' A
#
# COMPACT_ATOMS: atom_id res chain seq x y z
N MET A 1 -3.93 2.08 19.23
CA MET A 1 -5.25 1.64 18.70
C MET A 1 -5.06 0.24 18.18
N THR A 2 -5.91 -0.72 18.59
CA THR A 2 -5.75 -2.12 18.16
C THR A 2 -6.52 -2.35 16.86
N GLN A 3 -5.86 -2.95 15.87
CA GLN A 3 -6.44 -3.27 14.58
C GLN A 3 -6.85 -4.75 14.53
N TYR A 4 -7.95 -5.06 13.83
CA TYR A 4 -8.47 -6.42 13.67
C TYR A 4 -8.73 -6.68 12.19
N LEU A 5 -8.30 -7.84 11.70
CA LEU A 5 -8.63 -8.36 10.38
C LEU A 5 -9.89 -9.20 10.50
N ILE A 6 -10.92 -8.88 9.71
CA ILE A 6 -12.16 -9.66 9.63
C ILE A 6 -12.22 -10.30 8.24
N LYS A 7 -12.23 -11.63 8.18
CA LYS A 7 -12.35 -12.39 6.94
C LYS A 7 -13.73 -13.04 6.86
N HIS A 8 -14.44 -12.81 5.77
CA HIS A 8 -15.69 -13.49 5.46
C HIS A 8 -15.43 -14.53 4.38
N THR A 9 -15.79 -15.78 4.65
CA THR A 9 -15.69 -16.87 3.67
C THR A 9 -17.08 -17.45 3.45
N THR A 10 -17.66 -17.18 2.28
CA THR A 10 -18.94 -17.76 1.89
C THR A 10 -18.71 -19.04 1.12
N HIS A 11 -19.17 -20.15 1.68
CA HIS A 11 -19.15 -21.44 1.00
C HIS A 11 -20.27 -21.52 -0.03
N ILE A 12 -20.10 -22.40 -1.02
CA ILE A 12 -21.11 -22.69 -2.05
C ILE A 12 -22.43 -23.22 -1.46
N THR A 13 -22.42 -23.69 -0.21
CA THR A 13 -23.61 -24.14 0.55
C THR A 13 -24.43 -22.98 1.11
N GLY A 14 -23.98 -21.73 0.97
CA GLY A 14 -24.64 -20.54 1.49
C GLY A 14 -24.26 -20.18 2.93
N GLU A 15 -23.39 -20.97 3.56
CA GLU A 15 -22.87 -20.68 4.89
C GLU A 15 -21.71 -19.69 4.80
N THR A 16 -21.81 -18.58 5.55
CA THR A 16 -20.73 -17.61 5.69
C THR A 16 -20.03 -17.81 7.02
N PHE A 17 -18.73 -18.07 6.98
CA PHE A 17 -17.89 -18.11 8.17
C PHE A 17 -17.18 -16.77 8.33
N THR A 18 -17.23 -16.21 9.54
CA THR A 18 -16.52 -14.99 9.91
C THR A 18 -15.36 -15.34 10.83
N ASP A 19 -14.15 -15.04 10.39
CA ASP A 19 -12.92 -15.21 11.17
C ASP A 19 -12.37 -13.83 11.58
N VAL A 20 -11.99 -13.69 12.85
CA VAL A 20 -11.50 -12.42 13.41
C VAL A 20 -10.12 -12.64 13.99
N THR A 21 -9.12 -12.01 13.39
CA THR A 21 -7.72 -12.10 13.80
C THR A 21 -7.21 -10.73 14.26
N LYS A 22 -6.54 -10.69 15.43
CA LYS A 22 -5.93 -9.47 15.94
C LYS A 22 -4.62 -9.18 15.21
N ILE A 23 -4.47 -7.98 14.68
CA ILE A 23 -3.26 -7.52 13.98
C ILE A 23 -2.27 -6.98 15.01
N ARG A 24 -0.99 -7.37 14.88
CA ARG A 24 0.11 -6.81 15.70
C ARG A 24 0.54 -5.46 15.15
N ASP A 25 1.13 -4.62 16.01
CA ASP A 25 1.51 -3.25 15.64
C ASP A 25 2.60 -3.17 14.54
N ASN A 26 3.31 -4.28 14.30
CA ASN A 26 4.33 -4.42 13.26
C ASN A 26 3.83 -5.12 11.98
N GLU A 27 2.54 -5.45 11.88
CA GLU A 27 1.94 -6.14 10.73
C GLU A 27 0.95 -5.22 10.01
N THR A 28 1.05 -5.17 8.69
CA THR A 28 0.14 -4.45 7.80
C THR A 28 -0.43 -5.43 6.78
N TYR A 29 -1.75 -5.43 6.62
CA TYR A 29 -2.44 -6.28 5.66
C TYR A 29 -2.97 -5.44 4.50
N GLN A 30 -2.80 -5.95 3.29
CA GLN A 30 -3.35 -5.36 2.08
C GLN A 30 -4.17 -6.44 1.36
N VAL A 31 -5.38 -6.08 0.93
CA VAL A 31 -6.21 -6.94 0.09
C VAL A 31 -6.11 -6.38 -1.33
N VAL A 32 -5.64 -7.21 -2.27
CA VAL A 32 -5.53 -6.86 -3.69
C VAL A 32 -6.30 -7.90 -4.51
N GLU A 33 -6.94 -7.46 -5.57
CA GLU A 33 -7.54 -8.35 -6.57
C GLU A 33 -6.47 -8.61 -7.64
N ALA A 34 -6.08 -9.88 -7.78
CA ALA A 34 -5.07 -10.30 -8.75
C ALA A 34 -5.46 -11.66 -9.32
N GLU A 35 -5.17 -11.89 -10.60
CA GLU A 35 -5.45 -13.16 -11.28
C GLU A 35 -4.42 -14.24 -10.92
N SER A 36 -3.26 -13.83 -10.39
CA SER A 36 -2.17 -14.73 -10.01
C SER A 36 -1.34 -14.19 -8.86
N LYS A 37 -0.66 -15.10 -8.16
CA LYS A 37 0.22 -14.76 -7.04
C LYS A 37 1.33 -13.77 -7.45
N GLU A 38 1.90 -13.97 -8.63
CA GLU A 38 2.98 -13.12 -9.15
C GLU A 38 2.50 -11.68 -9.40
N GLU A 39 1.29 -11.51 -9.93
CA GLU A 39 0.66 -10.21 -10.11
C GLU A 39 0.37 -9.53 -8.75
N ALA A 40 -0.14 -10.29 -7.77
CA ALA A 40 -0.35 -9.76 -6.42
C ALA A 40 0.96 -9.25 -5.79
N GLU A 41 2.06 -9.96 -6.01
CA GLU A 41 3.39 -9.54 -5.55
C GLU A 41 3.89 -8.28 -6.30
N GLU A 42 3.61 -8.17 -7.60
CA GLU A 42 3.91 -6.94 -8.33
C GLU A 42 3.08 -5.75 -7.86
N MET A 43 1.78 -5.94 -7.57
CA MET A 43 0.90 -4.90 -7.05
C MET A 43 1.34 -4.43 -5.66
N ALA A 44 1.87 -5.32 -4.82
CA ALA A 44 2.44 -4.96 -3.53
C ALA A 44 3.74 -4.15 -3.64
N LYS A 45 4.52 -4.37 -4.72
CA LYS A 45 5.77 -3.63 -4.98
C LYS A 45 5.52 -2.28 -5.67
N LYS A 46 4.41 -2.15 -6.41
CA LYS A 46 4.03 -0.92 -7.11
C LYS A 46 3.50 0.12 -6.12
N PRO A 47 3.82 1.41 -6.27
CA PRO A 47 3.29 2.46 -5.40
C PRO A 47 1.76 2.51 -5.51
N ILE A 48 1.09 2.59 -4.36
CA ILE A 48 -0.38 2.57 -4.27
C ILE A 48 -0.91 3.87 -4.87
N ILE A 49 -1.42 3.80 -6.09
CA ILE A 49 -2.17 4.90 -6.71
C ILE A 49 -3.56 4.90 -6.07
N THR A 50 -3.78 5.77 -5.08
CA THR A 50 -5.11 5.93 -4.49
C THR A 50 -5.87 6.98 -5.27
N GLU A 51 -6.91 6.57 -5.99
CA GLU A 51 -7.87 7.50 -6.58
C GLU A 51 -8.75 8.07 -5.46
N THR A 52 -8.35 9.22 -4.92
CA THR A 52 -9.21 10.01 -4.06
C THR A 52 -9.78 11.16 -4.90
N ASN A 53 -11.12 11.20 -5.01
CA ASN A 53 -11.94 12.25 -5.62
C ASN A 53 -11.22 13.13 -6.67
N ASN A 54 -11.03 12.59 -7.88
CA ASN A 54 -10.53 13.29 -9.07
C ASN A 54 -9.07 13.79 -9.04
N SER A 55 -8.19 13.26 -8.18
CA SER A 55 -6.74 13.47 -8.30
C SER A 55 -5.96 12.16 -8.22
N THR A 56 -5.15 11.87 -9.24
CA THR A 56 -4.22 10.75 -9.25
C THR A 56 -2.99 11.12 -8.42
N VAL A 57 -2.92 10.65 -7.17
CA VAL A 57 -1.72 10.83 -6.34
C VAL A 57 -0.78 9.67 -6.63
N VAL A 58 0.27 9.93 -7.41
CA VAL A 58 1.38 8.99 -7.61
C VAL A 58 2.44 9.30 -6.55
N SER A 59 2.57 8.43 -5.55
CA SER A 59 3.65 8.54 -4.56
C SER A 59 4.96 8.05 -5.17
N PHE A 60 5.81 8.98 -5.61
CA PHE A 60 7.18 8.68 -6.03
C PHE A 60 8.10 8.58 -4.82
N GLU A 61 8.97 7.58 -4.84
CA GLU A 61 10.07 7.48 -3.88
C GLU A 61 11.01 8.69 -4.09
N ARG A 62 11.35 9.38 -3.00
CA ARG A 62 12.22 10.57 -3.09
C ARG A 62 13.57 10.11 -3.67
N PRO A 63 14.06 10.73 -4.75
CA PRO A 63 15.36 10.37 -5.33
C PRO A 63 16.50 10.67 -4.35
N SER A 64 17.64 10.01 -4.58
CA SER A 64 18.82 10.14 -3.71
C SER A 64 19.28 11.59 -3.56
N GLU A 65 19.95 11.87 -2.44
CA GLU A 65 20.51 13.20 -2.14
C GLU A 65 21.43 13.70 -3.26
N GLU A 66 22.28 12.82 -3.79
CA GLU A 66 23.18 13.11 -4.92
C GLU A 66 22.41 13.53 -6.18
N THR A 67 21.29 12.85 -6.46
CA THR A 67 20.43 13.18 -7.60
C THR A 67 19.76 14.53 -7.39
N MET A 68 19.31 14.81 -6.17
CA MET A 68 18.71 16.10 -5.81
C MET A 68 19.72 17.25 -5.88
N GLU A 69 20.95 17.05 -5.39
CA GLU A 69 22.04 18.03 -5.48
C GLU A 69 22.46 18.29 -6.93
N SER A 70 22.47 17.27 -7.78
CA SER A 70 22.78 17.40 -9.21
C SER A 70 21.71 18.21 -9.96
N LEU A 71 20.43 17.96 -9.67
CA LEU A 71 19.31 18.61 -10.36
C LEU A 71 19.03 20.03 -9.88
N PHE A 72 19.13 20.28 -8.56
CA PHE A 72 18.67 21.53 -7.94
C PHE A 72 19.79 22.32 -7.24
N GLY A 73 21.03 21.80 -7.25
CA GLY A 73 22.17 22.37 -6.53
C GLY A 73 22.13 22.08 -5.03
N LYS A 74 23.25 22.30 -4.32
CA LYS A 74 23.37 22.02 -2.88
C LYS A 74 22.45 22.85 -1.98
N ASP A 75 21.97 23.98 -2.49
CA ASP A 75 21.09 24.89 -1.76
C ASP A 75 19.61 24.48 -1.83
N TYR A 76 19.25 23.37 -2.48
CA TYR A 76 17.85 22.95 -2.65
C TYR A 76 17.11 22.72 -1.31
N LYS A 77 17.84 22.57 -0.20
CA LYS A 77 17.30 22.48 1.17
C LYS A 77 17.09 23.82 1.86
N LYS A 78 17.45 24.95 1.25
CA LYS A 78 17.51 26.27 1.91
C LYS A 78 16.15 26.93 2.15
N GLY A 79 15.04 26.25 1.86
CA GLY A 79 13.68 26.76 2.04
C GLY A 79 12.69 25.77 2.65
N GLN A 80 13.17 24.65 3.21
CA GLN A 80 12.35 23.74 4.03
C GLN A 80 12.31 24.18 5.49
#